data_AF-A0A0F9K4X7-F1
#
_entry.id   AF-A0A0F9K4X7-F1
#
_cell.length_a   1.000
_cell.length_b   1.000
_cell.length_c   1.000
_cell.angle_alpha   90.00
_cell.angle_beta   90.00
_cell.angle_gamma   90.00
#
_symmetry.space_group_name_H-M   'P 1'
#
loop_
_entity.id
_entity.type
_entity.pdbx_description
1 polymer ?
#
loop_
_entity_poly.entity_id
_entity_poly.type
_entity_poly.pdbx_seq_one_letter_code
_entity_poly.pdbx_strand_id
1 'polypeptide(L)'
;MASGFVIRKNQYYDSVFLMRISKRISDAKGVQQNAVLMGSDTNKRLLSNIGIQDTQIDAAHPNDLIVAVIADTAQIVNDVLDKLDQYFQGGVQSASASSLHSFRDGLAQKPDANLVVISVPGEYAASEARKALESGLNVFLFSDNVSIDDELHLKQFAAEKNLLVMGPDCGTSLIGGVGIGFANVVRKGSIGVISASGTGLQEFTSQVHNAGFGISHAIGTGSHDLSDKIGGLTTLTALDALEADSQTKVISLVSKPPTAKTLAKLSERLKTCKKPVVGCFLGIQNEIEAGTFFQRAGLIDDAVRLSIRQIDDKSVSWP
;
A
#
# COMPACT_ATOMS: atom_id res chain seq x y z
N MET A 1 17.93 21.44 -23.98
CA MET A 1 17.42 20.87 -22.71
C MET A 1 18.03 21.68 -21.58
N ALA A 2 17.20 22.35 -20.81
CA ALA A 2 17.57 23.06 -19.60
C ALA A 2 16.89 22.42 -18.41
N SER A 3 17.54 22.43 -17.25
CA SER A 3 16.99 21.95 -15.99
C SER A 3 17.01 23.05 -14.93
N GLY A 4 16.10 22.95 -13.97
CA GLY A 4 16.08 23.81 -12.81
C GLY A 4 15.22 23.20 -11.70
N PHE A 5 15.39 23.71 -10.49
CA PHE A 5 14.66 23.24 -9.34
C PHE A 5 14.38 24.38 -8.35
N VAL A 6 13.41 24.15 -7.46
CA VAL A 6 13.19 24.95 -6.27
C VAL A 6 12.94 24.04 -5.07
N ILE A 7 13.37 24.48 -3.89
CA ILE A 7 13.12 23.80 -2.63
C ILE A 7 12.30 24.72 -1.73
N ARG A 8 11.14 24.24 -1.28
CA ARG A 8 10.31 24.93 -0.29
C ARG A 8 10.46 24.25 1.05
N LYS A 9 11.07 24.95 2.01
CA LYS A 9 11.37 24.42 3.33
C LYS A 9 10.11 24.20 4.16
N ASN A 10 10.05 23.07 4.86
CA ASN A 10 8.99 22.73 5.80
C ASN A 10 7.55 22.85 5.21
N GLN A 11 7.39 22.45 3.95
CA GLN A 11 6.08 22.38 3.28
C GLN A 11 5.79 20.94 2.90
N TYR A 12 5.22 20.20 3.83
CA TYR A 12 4.84 18.80 3.62
C TYR A 12 3.51 18.70 2.85
N TYR A 13 3.49 17.85 1.84
CA TYR A 13 2.28 17.47 1.12
C TYR A 13 2.26 15.95 0.91
N ASP A 14 1.07 15.36 0.86
CA ASP A 14 0.92 13.95 0.53
C ASP A 14 1.27 13.65 -0.94
N SER A 15 1.65 12.41 -1.22
CA SER A 15 2.06 11.98 -2.56
C SER A 15 0.98 12.18 -3.63
N VAL A 16 -0.30 12.10 -3.28
CA VAL A 16 -1.40 12.26 -4.25
C VAL A 16 -1.51 13.72 -4.67
N PHE A 17 -1.39 14.65 -3.72
CA PHE A 17 -1.32 16.07 -4.01
C PHE A 17 -0.13 16.35 -4.94
N LEU A 18 1.07 15.89 -4.59
CA LEU A 18 2.28 16.09 -5.39
C LEU A 18 2.15 15.50 -6.81
N MET A 19 1.55 14.32 -6.97
CA MET A 19 1.28 13.71 -8.28
C MET A 19 0.33 14.55 -9.14
N ARG A 20 -0.69 15.18 -8.54
CA ARG A 20 -1.59 16.09 -9.28
C ARG A 20 -0.84 17.34 -9.75
N ILE A 21 0.04 17.90 -8.92
CA ILE A 21 0.88 19.03 -9.31
C ILE A 21 1.84 18.63 -10.44
N SER A 22 2.54 17.50 -10.28
CA SER A 22 3.44 16.96 -11.30
C SER A 22 2.73 16.76 -12.63
N LYS A 23 1.50 16.21 -12.62
CA LYS A 23 0.70 16.04 -13.83
C LYS A 23 0.38 17.37 -14.52
N ARG A 24 0.01 18.41 -13.78
CA ARG A 24 -0.26 19.74 -14.36
C ARG A 24 0.99 20.38 -14.94
N ILE A 25 2.13 20.23 -14.28
CA ILE A 25 3.42 20.72 -14.79
C ILE A 25 3.77 19.98 -16.09
N SER A 26 3.52 18.67 -16.17
CA SER A 26 3.74 17.88 -17.40
C SER A 26 2.88 18.35 -18.58
N ASP A 27 1.73 18.98 -18.32
CA ASP A 27 0.84 19.47 -19.38
C ASP A 27 1.32 20.83 -19.96
N ALA A 28 2.32 21.47 -19.36
CA ALA A 28 2.91 22.70 -19.87
C ALA A 28 3.77 22.44 -21.12
N LYS A 29 3.53 23.20 -22.20
CA LYS A 29 4.20 23.00 -23.48
C LYS A 29 5.72 23.17 -23.36
N GLY A 30 6.46 22.16 -23.82
CA GLY A 30 7.93 22.14 -23.83
C GLY A 30 8.58 21.68 -22.52
N VAL A 31 7.78 21.25 -21.54
CA VAL A 31 8.27 20.43 -20.41
C VAL A 31 8.46 19.00 -20.91
N GLN A 32 9.67 18.47 -20.72
CA GLN A 32 10.01 17.10 -21.10
C GLN A 32 9.87 16.15 -19.93
N GLN A 33 10.27 16.61 -18.74
CA GLN A 33 10.20 15.84 -17.52
C GLN A 33 10.07 16.78 -16.32
N ASN A 34 9.39 16.33 -15.28
CA ASN A 34 9.40 17.01 -13.98
C ASN A 34 9.34 15.99 -12.86
N ALA A 35 9.67 16.47 -11.66
CA ALA A 35 9.58 15.70 -10.44
C ALA A 35 9.11 16.64 -9.32
N VAL A 36 8.00 16.29 -8.67
CA VAL A 36 7.43 17.01 -7.52
C VAL A 36 7.37 16.01 -6.37
N LEU A 37 8.22 16.18 -5.36
CA LEU A 37 8.49 15.17 -4.34
C LEU A 37 8.94 15.78 -3.01
N MET A 38 8.77 15.02 -1.94
CA MET A 38 9.35 15.34 -0.63
C MET A 38 10.85 14.99 -0.59
N GLY A 39 11.65 15.72 0.19
CA GLY A 39 13.09 15.57 0.33
C GLY A 39 13.57 14.33 1.11
N SER A 40 12.95 13.16 0.90
CA SER A 40 13.42 11.88 1.45
C SER A 40 14.59 11.32 0.64
N ASP A 41 15.42 10.46 1.24
CA ASP A 41 16.61 9.91 0.56
C ASP A 41 16.29 9.05 -0.67
N THR A 42 15.15 8.36 -0.65
CA THR A 42 14.64 7.61 -1.82
C THR A 42 14.30 8.56 -2.96
N ASN A 43 13.66 9.69 -2.65
CA ASN A 43 13.24 10.68 -3.62
C ASN A 43 14.43 11.49 -4.18
N LYS A 44 15.45 11.78 -3.36
CA LYS A 44 16.72 12.36 -3.84
C LYS A 44 17.43 11.46 -4.86
N ARG A 45 17.39 10.14 -4.65
CA ARG A 45 17.93 9.17 -5.63
C ARG A 45 17.14 9.19 -6.95
N LEU A 46 15.83 9.40 -6.91
CA LEU A 46 15.03 9.57 -8.12
C LEU A 46 15.46 10.81 -8.92
N LEU A 47 15.71 11.94 -8.25
CA LEU A 47 16.21 13.17 -8.89
C LEU A 47 17.57 12.95 -9.55
N SER A 48 18.47 12.25 -8.86
CA SER A 48 19.78 11.88 -9.39
C SER A 48 19.68 11.06 -10.69
N ASN A 49 18.75 10.10 -10.75
CA ASN A 49 18.54 9.27 -11.94
C ASN A 49 18.02 10.05 -13.16
N ILE A 50 17.33 11.18 -12.94
CA ILE A 50 16.84 12.05 -14.01
C ILE A 50 17.84 13.18 -14.34
N GLY A 51 19.06 13.11 -13.80
CA GLY A 51 20.15 14.05 -14.09
C GLY A 51 20.07 15.37 -13.33
N ILE A 52 19.33 15.43 -12.22
CA ILE A 52 19.22 16.62 -11.36
C ILE A 52 19.90 16.34 -10.02
N GLN A 53 21.06 16.95 -9.83
CA GLN A 53 21.85 16.86 -8.60
C GLN A 53 22.31 18.26 -8.20
N ASP A 54 22.13 18.60 -6.93
CA ASP A 54 22.62 19.83 -6.34
C ASP A 54 22.83 19.63 -4.84
N THR A 55 23.85 20.26 -4.28
CA THR A 55 24.12 20.26 -2.83
C THR A 55 22.93 20.70 -1.98
N GLN A 56 22.06 21.57 -2.51
CA GLN A 56 20.83 22.00 -1.83
C GLN A 56 19.78 20.89 -1.76
N ILE A 57 19.71 20.03 -2.79
CA ILE A 57 18.83 18.84 -2.83
C ILE A 57 19.34 17.81 -1.84
N ASP A 58 20.65 17.59 -1.77
CA ASP A 58 21.26 16.65 -0.81
C ASP A 58 20.97 17.06 0.64
N ALA A 59 21.00 18.37 0.92
CA ALA A 59 20.69 18.96 2.22
C ALA A 59 19.19 19.12 2.52
N ALA A 60 18.29 18.71 1.61
CA ALA A 60 16.85 18.78 1.86
C ALA A 60 16.41 17.76 2.92
N HIS A 61 15.49 18.14 3.81
CA HIS A 61 14.91 17.26 4.81
C HIS A 61 13.64 16.57 4.26
N PRO A 62 13.20 15.42 4.82
CA PRO A 62 11.92 14.80 4.48
C PRO A 62 10.66 15.70 4.47
N ASN A 63 10.69 16.84 5.17
CA ASN A 63 9.58 17.82 5.22
C ASN A 63 9.74 18.96 4.21
N ASP A 64 10.80 18.95 3.40
CA ASP A 64 11.03 19.93 2.35
C ASP A 64 10.43 19.44 1.03
N LEU A 65 9.69 20.32 0.36
CA LEU A 65 9.18 20.07 -0.98
C LEU A 65 10.25 20.41 -2.01
N ILE A 66 10.53 19.50 -2.93
CA ILE A 66 11.41 19.70 -4.07
C ILE A 66 10.58 19.63 -5.34
N VAL A 67 10.70 20.68 -6.16
CA VAL A 67 10.12 20.71 -7.51
C VAL A 67 11.23 20.91 -8.52
N ALA A 68 11.41 19.95 -9.41
CA ALA A 68 12.45 19.93 -10.42
C ALA A 68 11.84 19.76 -11.82
N VAL A 69 12.37 20.49 -12.80
CA VAL A 69 11.81 20.57 -14.16
C VAL A 69 12.94 20.48 -15.18
N ILE A 70 12.73 19.69 -16.23
CA ILE A 70 13.56 19.61 -17.43
C ILE A 70 12.69 20.01 -18.62
N ALA A 71 13.12 21.02 -19.37
CA ALA A 71 12.38 21.58 -20.48
C ALA A 71 13.28 21.88 -21.68
N ASP A 72 12.67 22.21 -22.82
CA ASP A 72 13.40 22.51 -24.06
C ASP A 72 14.37 23.68 -23.90
N THR A 73 13.93 24.71 -23.17
CA THR A 73 14.66 25.97 -22.96
C THR A 73 14.64 26.42 -21.49
N ALA A 74 15.64 27.21 -21.09
CA ALA A 74 15.72 27.76 -19.73
C ALA A 74 14.54 28.70 -19.41
N GLN A 75 13.97 29.37 -20.41
CA GLN A 75 12.80 30.22 -20.23
C GLN A 75 11.59 29.41 -19.74
N ILE A 76 11.37 28.22 -20.30
CA ILE A 76 10.26 27.34 -19.90
C ILE A 76 10.46 26.85 -18.47
N VAL A 77 11.70 26.51 -18.09
CA VAL A 77 12.03 26.14 -16.70
C VAL A 77 11.65 27.27 -15.75
N ASN A 78 12.12 28.49 -16.02
CA ASN A 78 11.82 29.65 -15.17
C ASN A 78 10.31 29.95 -15.14
N ASP A 79 9.63 29.94 -16.29
CA ASP A 79 8.19 30.19 -16.37
C ASP A 79 7.37 29.19 -15.54
N VAL A 80 7.78 27.91 -15.51
CA VAL A 80 7.13 26.88 -14.71
C VAL A 80 7.40 27.10 -13.23
N LEU A 81 8.67 27.35 -12.85
CA LEU A 81 9.07 27.53 -11.46
C LEU A 81 8.46 28.81 -10.85
N ASP A 82 8.39 29.90 -11.61
CA ASP A 82 7.79 31.18 -11.18
C ASP A 82 6.27 31.06 -11.01
N LYS A 83 5.61 30.19 -11.79
CA LYS A 83 4.16 29.93 -11.72
C LYS A 83 3.80 28.79 -10.78
N LEU A 84 4.72 28.28 -9.96
CA LEU A 84 4.45 27.16 -9.06
C LEU A 84 3.22 27.39 -8.20
N ASP A 85 3.04 28.57 -7.61
CA ASP A 85 1.88 28.84 -6.76
C ASP A 85 0.54 28.64 -7.48
N GLN A 86 0.47 28.91 -8.79
CA GLN A 86 -0.75 28.69 -9.58
C GLN A 86 -1.06 27.19 -9.73
N TYR A 87 -0.03 26.37 -9.92
CA TYR A 87 -0.20 24.92 -9.98
C TYR A 87 -0.74 24.36 -8.66
N PHE A 88 -0.34 24.95 -7.53
CA PHE A 88 -0.81 24.58 -6.19
C PHE A 88 -2.24 25.05 -5.91
N GLN A 89 -2.64 26.21 -6.46
CA GLN A 89 -3.98 26.78 -6.27
C GLN A 89 -5.08 26.06 -7.09
N GLY A 90 -4.76 25.52 -8.28
CA GLY A 90 -5.76 25.01 -9.22
C GLY A 90 -6.43 23.67 -8.86
N GLY A 91 -6.31 23.15 -7.63
CA GLY A 91 -6.74 21.78 -7.30
C GLY A 91 -7.40 21.55 -5.95
N VAL A 92 -7.51 22.59 -5.14
CA VAL A 92 -8.12 22.49 -3.83
C VAL A 92 -9.48 23.15 -3.94
N GLN A 93 -10.49 22.39 -4.37
CA GLN A 93 -11.77 22.52 -3.66
C GLN A 93 -11.41 22.13 -2.24
N SER A 94 -11.13 23.13 -1.41
CA SER A 94 -10.95 22.94 0.01
C SER A 94 -12.24 22.34 0.50
N ALA A 95 -12.24 21.02 0.71
CA ALA A 95 -13.11 20.44 1.70
C ALA A 95 -13.00 21.35 2.92
N SER A 96 -14.13 21.83 3.43
CA SER A 96 -14.16 22.68 4.63
C SER A 96 -13.21 22.06 5.66
N ALA A 97 -12.26 22.85 6.15
CA ALA A 97 -11.30 22.37 7.13
C ALA A 97 -12.06 21.62 8.23
N SER A 98 -11.71 20.34 8.43
CA SER A 98 -12.40 19.51 9.42
C SER A 98 -12.30 20.18 10.78
N SER A 99 -13.40 20.21 11.53
CA SER A 99 -13.38 20.64 12.93
C SER A 99 -12.77 19.59 13.87
N LEU A 100 -12.37 18.44 13.33
CA LEU A 100 -11.71 17.37 14.08
C LEU A 100 -10.20 17.55 13.97
N HIS A 101 -9.54 17.65 15.12
CA HIS A 101 -8.10 17.91 15.20
C HIS A 101 -7.32 16.79 15.89
N SER A 102 -8.01 15.82 16.50
CA SER A 102 -7.37 14.70 17.17
C SER A 102 -8.05 13.37 16.85
N PHE A 103 -7.29 12.28 17.01
CA PHE A 103 -7.80 10.91 16.97
C PHE A 103 -9.00 10.73 17.91
N ARG A 104 -8.91 11.28 19.12
CA ARG A 104 -9.98 11.20 20.13
C ARG A 104 -11.28 11.86 19.66
N ASP A 105 -11.18 13.02 19.01
CA ASP A 105 -12.36 13.71 18.48
C ASP A 105 -13.00 12.90 17.35
N GLY A 106 -12.18 12.32 16.48
CA GLY A 106 -12.62 11.43 15.40
C GLY A 106 -13.36 10.20 15.93
N LEU A 107 -12.79 9.53 16.94
CA LEU A 107 -13.42 8.35 17.55
C LEU A 107 -14.70 8.72 18.31
N ALA A 108 -14.74 9.87 18.98
CA ALA A 108 -15.95 10.35 19.64
C ALA A 108 -17.09 10.63 18.64
N GLN A 109 -16.77 11.11 17.43
CA GLN A 109 -17.75 11.31 16.37
C GLN A 109 -18.17 10.01 15.68
N LYS A 110 -17.29 8.99 15.68
CA LYS A 110 -17.52 7.68 15.06
C LYS A 110 -17.25 6.55 16.06
N PRO A 111 -18.10 6.39 17.09
CA PRO A 111 -17.88 5.41 18.15
C PRO A 111 -17.90 3.97 17.64
N ASP A 112 -18.61 3.70 16.53
CA ASP A 112 -18.70 2.37 15.90
C ASP A 112 -17.60 2.12 14.85
N ALA A 113 -16.61 3.01 14.73
CA ALA A 113 -15.47 2.78 13.85
C ALA A 113 -14.72 1.52 14.29
N ASN A 114 -14.26 0.73 13.33
CA ASN A 114 -13.50 -0.50 13.58
C ASN A 114 -12.11 -0.50 12.93
N LEU A 115 -11.78 0.58 12.20
CA LEU A 115 -10.56 0.74 11.43
C LEU A 115 -10.11 2.21 11.46
N VAL A 116 -8.81 2.42 11.66
CA VAL A 116 -8.15 3.72 11.54
C VAL A 116 -7.20 3.69 10.35
N VAL A 117 -7.28 4.70 9.49
CA VAL A 117 -6.38 4.89 8.35
C VAL A 117 -5.36 5.97 8.71
N ILE A 118 -4.08 5.61 8.68
CA ILE A 118 -2.98 6.48 9.09
C ILE A 118 -2.06 6.73 7.90
N SER A 119 -1.96 8.00 7.52
CA SER A 119 -1.14 8.49 6.39
C SER A 119 -0.37 9.77 6.76
N VAL A 120 0.13 9.84 8.00
CA VAL A 120 0.99 10.92 8.52
C VAL A 120 2.47 10.62 8.24
N PRO A 121 3.42 11.55 8.44
CA PRO A 121 4.85 11.24 8.33
C PRO A 121 5.27 10.05 9.21
N GLY A 122 6.19 9.22 8.71
CA GLY A 122 6.59 7.94 9.33
C GLY A 122 7.04 8.07 10.79
N GLU A 123 7.73 9.15 11.12
CA GLU A 123 8.20 9.45 12.49
C GLU A 123 7.06 9.53 13.53
N TYR A 124 5.83 9.87 13.11
CA TYR A 124 4.65 9.95 13.98
C TYR A 124 3.71 8.76 13.84
N ALA A 125 3.83 8.02 12.74
CA ALA A 125 2.84 7.02 12.34
C ALA A 125 2.74 5.85 13.34
N ALA A 126 3.86 5.43 13.92
CA ALA A 126 3.87 4.37 14.94
C ALA A 126 3.12 4.77 16.22
N SER A 127 3.28 6.02 16.67
CA SER A 127 2.59 6.53 17.86
C SER A 127 1.08 6.60 17.64
N GLU A 128 0.64 7.07 16.48
CA GLU A 128 -0.79 7.12 16.14
C GLU A 128 -1.39 5.71 15.98
N ALA A 129 -0.65 4.78 15.38
CA ALA A 129 -1.07 3.39 15.25
C ALA A 129 -1.24 2.73 16.63
N ARG A 130 -0.31 2.99 17.55
CA ARG A 130 -0.38 2.48 18.92
C ARG A 130 -1.65 2.96 19.64
N LYS A 131 -2.00 4.25 19.55
CA LYS A 131 -3.22 4.81 20.15
C LYS A 131 -4.49 4.15 19.60
N ALA A 132 -4.54 3.91 18.29
CA ALA A 132 -5.65 3.23 17.63
C ALA A 132 -5.81 1.79 18.14
N LEU A 133 -4.71 1.02 18.21
CA LEU A 133 -4.72 -0.36 18.71
C LEU A 133 -5.11 -0.44 20.18
N GLU A 134 -4.62 0.47 21.02
CA GLU A 134 -5.00 0.55 22.44
C GLU A 134 -6.49 0.85 22.63
N SER A 135 -7.11 1.51 21.65
CA SER A 135 -8.55 1.76 21.59
C SER A 135 -9.34 0.59 21.00
N GLY A 136 -8.70 -0.55 20.71
CA GLY A 136 -9.36 -1.74 20.17
C GLY A 136 -9.67 -1.67 18.67
N LEU A 137 -9.01 -0.78 17.93
CA LEU A 137 -9.28 -0.57 16.50
C LEU A 137 -8.22 -1.25 15.63
N ASN A 138 -8.64 -1.78 14.48
CA ASN A 138 -7.71 -2.21 13.45
C ASN A 138 -7.01 -0.98 12.84
N VAL A 139 -5.82 -1.19 12.27
CA VAL A 139 -5.04 -0.12 11.67
C VAL A 139 -4.69 -0.45 10.23
N PHE A 140 -4.95 0.51 9.34
CA PHE A 140 -4.33 0.59 8.03
C PHE A 140 -3.25 1.66 8.07
N LEU A 141 -2.00 1.24 8.01
CA LEU A 141 -0.82 2.07 8.11
C LEU A 141 -0.23 2.27 6.72
N PHE A 142 -0.72 3.31 6.04
CA PHE A 142 -0.25 3.72 4.73
C PHE A 142 1.18 4.27 4.79
N SER A 143 1.49 4.99 5.86
CA SER A 143 2.78 5.64 6.08
C SER A 143 3.95 4.66 5.93
N ASP A 144 4.98 5.11 5.22
CA ASP A 144 6.30 4.48 5.13
C ASP A 144 7.29 5.18 6.09
N ASN A 145 8.53 4.69 6.17
CA ASN A 145 9.59 5.19 7.06
C ASN A 145 9.28 5.03 8.55
N VAL A 146 8.59 3.94 8.89
CA VAL A 146 8.45 3.46 10.27
C VAL A 146 9.56 2.45 10.53
N SER A 147 10.15 2.46 11.72
CA SER A 147 11.23 1.53 12.03
C SER A 147 10.73 0.07 12.05
N ILE A 148 11.59 -0.89 11.71
CA ILE A 148 11.24 -2.32 11.74
C ILE A 148 10.88 -2.77 13.16
N ASP A 149 11.50 -2.19 14.19
CA ASP A 149 11.21 -2.51 15.58
C ASP A 149 9.82 -1.99 15.99
N ASP A 150 9.44 -0.80 15.55
CA ASP A 150 8.09 -0.27 15.76
C ASP A 150 7.04 -1.11 15.01
N GLU A 151 7.30 -1.49 13.75
CA GLU A 151 6.43 -2.39 13.00
C GLU A 151 6.21 -3.72 13.75
N LEU A 152 7.30 -4.33 14.23
CA LEU A 152 7.25 -5.58 14.96
C LEU A 152 6.42 -5.43 16.24
N HIS A 153 6.66 -4.40 17.05
CA HIS A 153 5.91 -4.15 18.28
C HIS A 153 4.43 -3.89 18.03
N LEU A 154 4.09 -3.12 17.00
CA LEU A 154 2.70 -2.84 16.64
C LEU A 154 1.97 -4.12 16.22
N LYS A 155 2.60 -4.93 15.36
CA LYS A 155 2.01 -6.19 14.88
C LYS A 155 1.90 -7.25 15.97
N GLN A 156 2.87 -7.34 16.88
CA GLN A 156 2.79 -8.22 18.05
C GLN A 156 1.63 -7.81 18.96
N PHE A 157 1.54 -6.53 19.31
CA PHE A 157 0.45 -6.02 20.14
C PHE A 157 -0.92 -6.25 19.51
N ALA A 158 -1.03 -6.04 18.18
CA ALA A 158 -2.26 -6.29 17.45
C ALA A 158 -2.64 -7.78 17.45
N ALA A 159 -1.68 -8.68 17.20
CA ALA A 159 -1.92 -10.11 17.21
C ALA A 159 -2.40 -10.60 18.59
N GLU A 160 -1.82 -10.11 19.69
CA GLU A 160 -2.28 -10.41 21.07
C GLU A 160 -3.72 -9.96 21.33
N LYS A 161 -4.18 -8.93 20.62
CA LYS A 161 -5.54 -8.35 20.73
C LYS A 161 -6.51 -8.89 19.68
N ASN A 162 -6.08 -9.80 18.80
CA ASN A 162 -6.84 -10.23 17.61
C ASN A 162 -7.25 -9.05 16.71
N LEU A 163 -6.37 -8.06 16.58
CA LEU A 163 -6.50 -6.92 15.68
C LEU A 163 -5.55 -7.05 14.49
N LEU A 164 -5.87 -6.39 13.39
CA LEU A 164 -5.02 -6.28 12.22
C LEU A 164 -4.26 -4.95 12.19
N VAL A 165 -2.95 -5.03 11.91
CA VAL A 165 -2.13 -3.89 11.50
C VAL A 165 -1.68 -4.14 10.07
N MET A 166 -2.36 -3.50 9.13
CA MET A 166 -2.08 -3.54 7.71
C MET A 166 -1.03 -2.48 7.38
N GLY A 167 0.25 -2.86 7.36
CA GLY A 167 1.37 -1.94 7.16
C GLY A 167 2.41 -2.01 8.28
N PRO A 168 3.41 -1.11 8.35
CA PRO A 168 3.64 0.07 7.51
C PRO A 168 3.81 -0.21 6.02
N ASP A 169 3.82 0.85 5.21
CA ASP A 169 3.94 0.75 3.74
C ASP A 169 2.85 -0.18 3.14
N CYS A 170 1.62 -0.05 3.65
CA CYS A 170 0.46 -0.72 3.07
C CYS A 170 -0.26 0.20 2.10
N GLY A 171 -0.06 -0.03 0.80
CA GLY A 171 -0.67 0.79 -0.24
C GLY A 171 -2.16 0.51 -0.50
N THR A 172 -2.62 -0.72 -0.28
CA THR A 172 -3.93 -1.17 -0.79
C THR A 172 -4.57 -2.18 0.16
N SER A 173 -5.86 -1.98 0.48
CA SER A 173 -6.75 -2.98 1.07
C SER A 173 -8.20 -2.79 0.58
N LEU A 174 -9.01 -3.86 0.62
CA LEU A 174 -10.45 -3.86 0.38
C LEU A 174 -11.13 -4.67 1.50
N ILE A 175 -11.80 -4.03 2.45
CA ILE A 175 -12.42 -4.74 3.59
C ILE A 175 -13.93 -4.68 3.45
N GLY A 176 -14.59 -5.82 3.23
CA GLY A 176 -16.05 -5.88 3.07
C GLY A 176 -16.57 -5.10 1.85
N GLY A 177 -15.69 -4.87 0.86
CA GLY A 177 -15.93 -4.02 -0.31
C GLY A 177 -15.65 -2.53 -0.10
N VAL A 178 -15.10 -2.11 1.05
CA VAL A 178 -14.58 -0.75 1.26
C VAL A 178 -13.12 -0.71 0.84
N GLY A 179 -12.80 0.06 -0.20
CA GLY A 179 -11.42 0.30 -0.63
C GLY A 179 -10.69 1.29 0.27
N ILE A 180 -9.45 0.97 0.63
CA ILE A 180 -8.58 1.76 1.51
C ILE A 180 -7.22 1.94 0.82
N GLY A 181 -6.69 3.15 0.83
CA GLY A 181 -5.48 3.50 0.07
C GLY A 181 -5.74 3.50 -1.44
N PHE A 182 -4.82 2.92 -2.20
CA PHE A 182 -4.92 2.75 -3.65
C PHE A 182 -5.74 1.50 -3.99
N ALA A 183 -7.06 1.62 -3.99
CA ALA A 183 -7.98 0.51 -4.23
C ALA A 183 -8.79 0.68 -5.52
N ASN A 184 -9.14 -0.44 -6.15
CA ASN A 184 -10.01 -0.51 -7.32
C ASN A 184 -11.44 -0.87 -6.90
N VAL A 185 -12.44 -0.32 -7.61
CA VAL A 185 -13.83 -0.78 -7.43
C VAL A 185 -13.96 -2.15 -8.07
N VAL A 186 -14.19 -3.18 -7.26
CA VAL A 186 -14.31 -4.57 -7.69
C VAL A 186 -15.65 -5.17 -7.24
N ARG A 187 -16.01 -6.33 -7.82
CA ARG A 187 -17.24 -7.05 -7.46
C ARG A 187 -17.07 -7.62 -6.06
N LYS A 188 -18.12 -7.60 -5.24
CA LYS A 188 -18.17 -8.39 -4.01
C LYS A 188 -18.35 -9.86 -4.35
N GLY A 189 -17.68 -10.75 -3.63
CA GLY A 189 -17.78 -12.20 -3.86
C GLY A 189 -17.17 -13.00 -2.71
N SER A 190 -16.54 -14.13 -3.06
CA SER A 190 -16.12 -15.16 -2.10
C SER A 190 -14.62 -15.46 -2.10
N ILE A 191 -13.83 -14.74 -2.89
CA ILE A 191 -12.36 -14.86 -2.90
C ILE A 191 -11.79 -13.88 -1.88
N GLY A 192 -11.15 -14.41 -0.83
CA GLY A 192 -10.34 -13.61 0.09
C GLY A 192 -8.90 -13.57 -0.39
N VAL A 193 -8.22 -12.44 -0.27
CA VAL A 193 -6.81 -12.32 -0.68
C VAL A 193 -5.99 -11.59 0.39
N ILE A 194 -4.80 -12.09 0.67
CA ILE A 194 -3.82 -11.49 1.59
C ILE A 194 -2.57 -11.18 0.77
N SER A 195 -2.02 -9.97 0.91
CA SER A 195 -0.87 -9.57 0.10
C SER A 195 0.09 -8.62 0.80
N ALA A 196 1.38 -8.94 0.69
CA ALA A 196 2.49 -8.05 1.04
C ALA A 196 2.97 -7.21 -0.18
N SER A 197 2.08 -6.94 -1.14
CA SER A 197 2.36 -6.15 -2.36
C SER A 197 1.13 -5.35 -2.76
N GLY A 198 1.20 -4.02 -2.71
CA GLY A 198 0.06 -3.14 -3.06
C GLY A 198 -0.42 -3.36 -4.49
N THR A 199 0.47 -3.20 -5.48
CA THR A 199 0.11 -3.40 -6.90
C THR A 199 -0.18 -4.85 -7.23
N GLY A 200 0.46 -5.81 -6.56
CA GLY A 200 0.13 -7.24 -6.70
C GLY A 200 -1.31 -7.55 -6.26
N LEU A 201 -1.76 -6.91 -5.18
CA LEU A 201 -3.14 -6.99 -4.71
C LEU A 201 -4.13 -6.35 -5.68
N GLN A 202 -3.81 -5.17 -6.23
CA GLN A 202 -4.63 -4.51 -7.25
C GLN A 202 -4.76 -5.37 -8.51
N GLU A 203 -3.65 -5.95 -8.98
CA GLU A 203 -3.63 -6.79 -10.17
C GLU A 203 -4.49 -8.04 -9.98
N PHE A 204 -4.30 -8.76 -8.86
CA PHE A 204 -5.10 -9.94 -8.53
C PHE A 204 -6.59 -9.63 -8.48
N THR A 205 -6.97 -8.57 -7.75
CA THR A 205 -8.39 -8.20 -7.57
C THR A 205 -9.03 -7.68 -8.85
N SER A 206 -8.28 -6.97 -9.70
CA SER A 206 -8.71 -6.53 -11.03
C SER A 206 -8.96 -7.73 -11.96
N GLN A 207 -8.06 -8.70 -12.00
CA GLN A 207 -8.23 -9.90 -12.81
C GLN A 207 -9.40 -10.78 -12.34
N VAL A 208 -9.57 -10.97 -11.03
CA VAL A 208 -10.76 -11.64 -10.46
C VAL A 208 -12.04 -10.95 -10.93
N HIS A 209 -12.07 -9.61 -10.83
CA HIS A 209 -13.21 -8.84 -11.31
C HIS A 209 -13.43 -9.09 -12.80
N ASN A 210 -12.42 -8.93 -13.65
CA ASN A 210 -12.54 -9.10 -15.10
C ASN A 210 -13.00 -10.52 -15.51
N ALA A 211 -12.64 -11.53 -14.73
CA ALA A 211 -13.12 -12.91 -14.89
C ALA A 211 -14.59 -13.13 -14.47
N GLY A 212 -15.28 -12.10 -13.96
CA GLY A 212 -16.68 -12.15 -13.55
C GLY A 212 -16.90 -12.52 -12.08
N PHE A 213 -15.83 -12.75 -11.32
CA PHE A 213 -15.88 -13.13 -9.91
C PHE A 213 -15.68 -11.92 -9.00
N GLY A 214 -15.76 -12.13 -7.69
CA GLY A 214 -15.70 -11.06 -6.71
C GLY A 214 -14.89 -11.40 -5.47
N ILE A 215 -14.49 -10.34 -4.77
CA ILE A 215 -13.64 -10.36 -3.59
C ILE A 215 -14.49 -10.26 -2.33
N SER A 216 -14.22 -11.08 -1.32
CA SER A 216 -14.79 -10.89 0.03
C SER A 216 -14.01 -9.78 0.75
N HIS A 217 -12.70 -10.00 0.89
CA HIS A 217 -11.73 -9.08 1.47
C HIS A 217 -10.38 -9.18 0.73
N ALA A 218 -9.69 -8.06 0.60
CA ALA A 218 -8.30 -7.98 0.17
C ALA A 218 -7.48 -7.27 1.25
N ILE A 219 -6.60 -7.99 1.94
CA ILE A 219 -5.88 -7.50 3.10
C ILE A 219 -4.42 -7.28 2.71
N GLY A 220 -4.03 -6.02 2.56
CA GLY A 220 -2.62 -5.63 2.46
C GLY A 220 -1.92 -5.75 3.81
N THR A 221 -0.73 -6.34 3.86
CA THR A 221 -0.04 -6.61 5.15
C THR A 221 1.15 -5.70 5.43
N GLY A 222 1.58 -4.93 4.44
CA GLY A 222 2.82 -4.16 4.47
C GLY A 222 3.99 -4.91 3.83
N SER A 223 4.93 -4.18 3.24
CA SER A 223 5.99 -4.75 2.40
C SER A 223 6.98 -5.64 3.15
N HIS A 224 7.20 -5.40 4.44
CA HIS A 224 8.12 -6.18 5.29
C HIS A 224 7.46 -7.35 6.04
N ASP A 225 6.14 -7.54 5.93
CA ASP A 225 5.41 -8.49 6.79
C ASP A 225 5.98 -9.91 6.69
N LEU A 226 6.33 -10.34 5.48
CA LEU A 226 6.86 -11.68 5.21
C LEU A 226 8.39 -11.78 5.36
N SER A 227 9.01 -10.78 5.99
CA SER A 227 10.41 -10.83 6.39
C SER A 227 10.59 -11.60 7.70
N ASP A 228 11.73 -12.26 7.89
CA ASP A 228 12.05 -12.97 9.14
C ASP A 228 12.11 -12.06 10.38
N LYS A 229 12.29 -10.75 10.20
CA LYS A 229 12.24 -9.78 11.31
C LYS A 229 10.82 -9.58 11.83
N ILE A 230 9.82 -9.60 10.94
CA ILE A 230 8.40 -9.40 11.29
C ILE A 230 7.69 -10.73 11.54
N GLY A 231 7.98 -11.76 10.76
CA GLY A 231 7.49 -13.11 10.97
C GLY A 231 6.04 -13.36 10.52
N GLY A 232 5.58 -12.59 9.53
CA GLY A 232 4.28 -12.77 8.86
C GLY A 232 3.08 -12.54 9.78
N LEU A 233 3.22 -11.71 10.82
CA LEU A 233 2.22 -11.56 11.87
C LEU A 233 0.85 -11.16 11.30
N THR A 234 0.80 -10.12 10.46
CA THR A 234 -0.46 -9.70 9.85
C THR A 234 -0.98 -10.73 8.87
N THR A 235 -0.11 -11.37 8.08
CA THR A 235 -0.50 -12.47 7.18
C THR A 235 -1.18 -13.62 7.93
N LEU A 236 -0.64 -14.03 9.08
CA LEU A 236 -1.18 -15.13 9.88
C LEU A 236 -2.52 -14.75 10.53
N THR A 237 -2.60 -13.57 11.13
CA THR A 237 -3.86 -13.07 11.71
C THR A 237 -4.93 -12.86 10.64
N ALA A 238 -4.56 -12.38 9.46
CA ALA A 238 -5.47 -12.24 8.32
C ALA A 238 -5.94 -13.61 7.81
N LEU A 239 -5.07 -14.62 7.81
CA LEU A 239 -5.45 -15.99 7.42
C LEU A 239 -6.48 -16.56 8.40
N ASP A 240 -6.29 -16.37 9.71
CA ASP A 240 -7.27 -16.78 10.72
C ASP A 240 -8.62 -16.07 10.53
N ALA A 241 -8.60 -14.75 10.26
CA ALA A 241 -9.82 -13.96 10.03
C ALA A 241 -10.57 -14.41 8.76
N LEU A 242 -9.85 -14.61 7.65
CA LEU A 242 -10.45 -15.07 6.39
C LEU A 242 -10.92 -16.53 6.48
N GLU A 243 -10.25 -17.37 7.27
CA GLU A 243 -10.69 -18.74 7.52
C GLU A 243 -11.98 -18.77 8.36
N ALA A 244 -12.13 -17.87 9.32
CA ALA A 244 -13.35 -17.74 10.11
C ALA A 244 -14.52 -17.09 9.34
N ASP A 245 -14.24 -16.25 8.34
CA ASP A 245 -15.27 -15.54 7.59
C ASP A 245 -16.11 -16.47 6.71
N SER A 246 -17.42 -16.56 6.97
CA SER A 246 -18.32 -17.43 6.20
C SER A 246 -18.47 -17.05 4.72
N GLN A 247 -18.23 -15.79 4.35
CA GLN A 247 -18.33 -15.31 2.96
C GLN A 247 -17.13 -15.75 2.11
N THR A 248 -15.94 -15.82 2.72
CA THR A 248 -14.71 -16.28 2.08
C THR A 248 -14.73 -17.81 1.90
N LYS A 249 -14.61 -18.27 0.66
CA LYS A 249 -14.58 -19.71 0.30
C LYS A 249 -13.20 -20.21 -0.10
N VAL A 250 -12.37 -19.33 -0.65
CA VAL A 250 -10.97 -19.60 -1.03
C VAL A 250 -10.13 -18.41 -0.59
N ILE A 251 -8.90 -18.69 -0.17
CA ILE A 251 -7.93 -17.66 0.25
C ILE A 251 -6.76 -17.65 -0.74
N SER A 252 -6.36 -16.48 -1.22
CA SER A 252 -5.19 -16.32 -2.07
C SER A 252 -4.12 -15.55 -1.33
N LEU A 253 -2.87 -15.99 -1.40
CA LEU A 253 -1.70 -15.28 -0.87
C LEU A 253 -0.90 -14.75 -2.05
N VAL A 254 -0.63 -13.45 -2.11
CA VAL A 254 0.13 -12.83 -3.21
C VAL A 254 1.27 -11.99 -2.65
N SER A 255 2.52 -12.37 -2.91
CA SER A 255 3.67 -11.57 -2.45
C SER A 255 4.96 -11.91 -3.19
N LYS A 256 6.03 -11.19 -2.85
CA LYS A 256 7.40 -11.69 -3.05
C LYS A 256 7.65 -12.93 -2.18
N PRO A 257 8.72 -13.71 -2.43
CA PRO A 257 9.01 -14.89 -1.63
C PRO A 257 9.24 -14.51 -0.16
N PRO A 258 8.55 -15.15 0.81
CA PRO A 258 8.84 -14.97 2.22
C PRO A 258 10.27 -15.41 2.53
N THR A 259 10.86 -14.86 3.60
CA THR A 259 12.16 -15.37 4.07
C THR A 259 11.99 -16.70 4.79
N ALA A 260 13.08 -17.47 4.93
CA ALA A 260 13.03 -18.89 5.25
C ALA A 260 12.28 -19.23 6.54
N LYS A 261 12.50 -18.49 7.64
CA LYS A 261 11.80 -18.78 8.92
C LYS A 261 10.31 -18.45 8.82
N THR A 262 9.99 -17.34 8.17
CA THR A 262 8.61 -16.89 7.96
C THR A 262 7.85 -17.84 7.04
N LEU A 263 8.51 -18.33 5.97
CA LEU A 263 7.96 -19.35 5.09
C LEU A 263 7.65 -20.63 5.85
N ALA A 264 8.58 -21.12 6.69
CA ALA A 264 8.34 -22.31 7.49
C ALA A 264 7.14 -22.15 8.43
N LYS A 265 7.02 -21.01 9.12
CA LYS A 265 5.89 -20.70 10.00
C LYS A 265 4.57 -20.62 9.22
N LEU A 266 4.57 -19.96 8.06
CA LEU A 266 3.42 -19.85 7.18
C LEU A 266 2.98 -21.23 6.67
N SER A 267 3.93 -22.06 6.22
CA SER A 267 3.67 -23.43 5.76
C SER A 267 3.02 -24.29 6.85
N GLU A 268 3.49 -24.24 8.09
CA GLU A 268 2.87 -24.96 9.21
C GLU A 268 1.43 -24.50 9.46
N ARG A 269 1.18 -23.19 9.39
CA ARG A 269 -0.19 -22.68 9.54
C ARG A 269 -1.09 -23.06 8.36
N LEU A 270 -0.55 -23.12 7.14
CA LEU A 270 -1.30 -23.53 5.95
C LEU A 270 -1.70 -25.00 6.00
N LYS A 271 -0.87 -25.88 6.57
CA LYS A 271 -1.19 -27.30 6.77
C LYS A 271 -2.47 -27.52 7.60
N THR A 272 -2.81 -26.57 8.47
CA THR A 272 -4.00 -26.66 9.35
C THR A 272 -5.18 -25.82 8.87
N CYS A 273 -5.04 -25.11 7.73
CA CYS A 273 -6.13 -24.31 7.16
C CYS A 273 -7.22 -25.22 6.57
N LYS A 274 -8.48 -24.91 6.89
CA LYS A 274 -9.67 -25.67 6.48
C LYS A 274 -10.27 -25.21 5.15
N LYS A 275 -9.78 -24.08 4.61
CA LYS A 275 -10.22 -23.56 3.32
C LYS A 275 -9.14 -23.78 2.27
N PRO A 276 -9.52 -23.96 0.99
CA PRO A 276 -8.56 -23.93 -0.10
C PRO A 276 -7.71 -22.66 -0.08
N VAL A 277 -6.40 -22.81 -0.24
CA VAL A 277 -5.45 -21.71 -0.29
C VAL A 277 -4.64 -21.75 -1.59
N VAL A 278 -4.55 -20.62 -2.29
CA VAL A 278 -3.72 -20.45 -3.48
C VAL A 278 -2.56 -19.49 -3.18
N GLY A 279 -1.32 -19.99 -3.16
CA GLY A 279 -0.13 -19.18 -2.90
C GLY A 279 0.61 -18.78 -4.18
N CYS A 280 0.70 -17.48 -4.44
CA CYS A 280 1.52 -16.86 -5.47
C CYS A 280 2.68 -16.09 -4.82
N PHE A 281 3.84 -16.73 -4.76
CA PHE A 281 5.06 -16.13 -4.26
C PHE A 281 6.00 -15.87 -5.44
N LEU A 282 5.95 -14.65 -5.99
CA LEU A 282 6.57 -14.30 -7.26
C LEU A 282 8.07 -14.59 -7.27
N GLY A 283 8.52 -15.45 -8.18
CA GLY A 283 9.92 -15.82 -8.32
C GLY A 283 10.43 -16.86 -7.31
N ILE A 284 9.57 -17.44 -6.46
CA ILE A 284 9.97 -18.59 -5.66
C ILE A 284 10.21 -19.79 -6.59
N GLN A 285 11.33 -20.49 -6.42
CA GLN A 285 11.60 -21.71 -7.20
C GLN A 285 11.25 -22.97 -6.42
N ASN A 286 11.51 -22.97 -5.11
CA ASN A 286 11.33 -24.15 -4.25
C ASN A 286 9.86 -24.55 -4.10
N GLU A 287 9.62 -25.85 -4.01
CA GLU A 287 8.32 -26.37 -3.57
C GLU A 287 8.02 -25.92 -2.14
N ILE A 288 6.73 -25.71 -1.87
CA ILE A 288 6.24 -25.28 -0.57
C ILE A 288 5.37 -26.41 -0.03
N GLU A 289 5.85 -27.10 0.98
CA GLU A 289 5.08 -28.12 1.68
C GLU A 289 4.07 -27.47 2.64
N ALA A 290 2.86 -27.20 2.15
CA ALA A 290 1.83 -26.44 2.88
C ALA A 290 0.48 -27.17 3.00
N GLY A 291 0.49 -28.51 2.94
CA GLY A 291 -0.70 -29.35 3.12
C GLY A 291 -1.55 -29.52 1.86
N THR A 292 -2.61 -30.32 1.98
CA THR A 292 -3.42 -30.78 0.83
C THR A 292 -4.34 -29.71 0.24
N PHE A 293 -4.73 -28.72 1.02
CA PHE A 293 -5.58 -27.60 0.57
C PHE A 293 -4.78 -26.45 -0.06
N PHE A 294 -3.46 -26.52 -0.05
CA PHE A 294 -2.60 -25.50 -0.62
C PHE A 294 -2.25 -25.82 -2.09
N GLN A 295 -2.43 -24.84 -2.96
CA GLN A 295 -1.99 -24.88 -4.34
C GLN A 295 -1.04 -23.72 -4.62
N ARG A 296 0.07 -24.00 -5.28
CA ARG A 296 1.03 -22.97 -5.68
C ARG A 296 0.70 -22.44 -7.09
N ALA A 297 0.74 -21.13 -7.23
CA ALA A 297 0.73 -20.43 -8.52
C ALA A 297 2.11 -19.81 -8.79
N GLY A 298 2.55 -19.83 -10.05
CA GLY A 298 3.80 -19.18 -10.48
C GLY A 298 3.62 -17.68 -10.74
N LEU A 299 2.46 -17.30 -11.27
CA LEU A 299 2.09 -15.94 -11.66
C LEU A 299 0.75 -15.54 -11.02
N ILE A 300 0.44 -14.24 -11.09
CA ILE A 300 -0.79 -13.71 -10.50
C ILE A 300 -2.03 -14.20 -11.27
N ASP A 301 -1.98 -14.25 -12.60
CA ASP A 301 -3.09 -14.73 -13.43
C ASP A 301 -3.37 -16.22 -13.21
N ASP A 302 -2.32 -17.03 -13.03
CA ASP A 302 -2.44 -18.43 -12.59
C ASP A 302 -3.13 -18.52 -11.23
N ALA A 303 -2.75 -17.66 -10.29
CA ALA A 303 -3.35 -17.64 -8.95
C ALA A 303 -4.84 -17.31 -9.02
N VAL A 304 -5.23 -16.38 -9.88
CA VAL A 304 -6.65 -16.03 -10.12
C VAL A 304 -7.40 -17.24 -10.68
N ARG A 305 -6.85 -17.90 -11.72
CA ARG A 305 -7.44 -19.11 -12.31
C ARG A 305 -7.66 -20.21 -11.28
N LEU A 306 -6.63 -20.52 -10.49
CA LEU A 306 -6.71 -21.54 -9.45
C LEU A 306 -7.73 -21.16 -8.39
N SER A 307 -7.77 -19.90 -7.96
CA SER A 307 -8.72 -19.43 -6.94
C SER A 307 -10.16 -19.54 -7.42
N ILE A 308 -10.41 -19.19 -8.69
CA ILE A 308 -11.75 -19.32 -9.28
C ILE A 308 -12.18 -20.78 -9.38
N ARG A 309 -11.27 -21.71 -9.75
CA ARG A 309 -11.57 -23.15 -9.80
C ARG A 309 -12.01 -23.73 -8.46
N GLN A 310 -11.59 -23.13 -7.34
CA GLN A 310 -12.04 -23.54 -6.00
C GLN A 310 -13.50 -23.12 -5.70
N ILE A 311 -14.07 -22.20 -6.48
CA ILE A 311 -15.44 -21.69 -6.31
C ILE A 311 -16.37 -22.24 -7.39
N ASP A 312 -15.90 -22.32 -8.63
CA ASP A 312 -16.67 -22.79 -9.78
C ASP A 312 -15.84 -23.77 -10.60
N ASP A 313 -16.37 -24.99 -10.76
CA ASP A 313 -15.71 -26.11 -11.45
C ASP A 313 -15.75 -25.94 -12.99
N LYS A 314 -16.43 -24.90 -13.49
CA LYS A 314 -16.46 -24.57 -14.92
C LYS A 314 -15.16 -23.90 -15.35
N SER A 315 -14.57 -24.39 -16.44
CA SER A 315 -13.40 -23.78 -17.08
C SER A 315 -13.72 -22.35 -17.51
N VAL A 316 -13.23 -21.36 -16.78
CA VAL A 316 -13.32 -19.95 -17.19
C VAL A 316 -12.50 -19.77 -18.46
N SER A 317 -13.17 -19.43 -19.56
CA SER A 317 -12.53 -19.00 -20.79
C SER A 317 -11.99 -17.59 -20.60
N TRP A 318 -10.69 -17.42 -20.70
CA TRP A 318 -10.05 -16.11 -20.74
C TRP A 318 -10.06 -15.58 -22.18
N PRO A 319 -10.30 -14.28 -22.41
CA PRO A 319 -10.07 -13.66 -23.71
C PRO A 319 -8.58 -13.67 -24.09
#